data_AF-A0A7K4CQX5-F1
#
_entry.id   AF-A0A7K4CQX5-F1
#
_cell.length_a   1.000
_cell.length_b   1.000
_cell.length_c   1.000
_cell.angle_alpha   90.00
_cell.angle_beta   90.00
_cell.angle_gamma   90.00
#
_symmetry.space_group_name_H-M   'P 1'
#
loop_
_entity.id
_entity.type
_entity.pdbx_description
1 polymer ?
#
loop_
_entity_poly.entity_id
_entity_poly.type
_entity_poly.pdbx_seq_one_letter_code
_entity_poly.pdbx_strand_id
1 'polypeptide(L)'
;GVVFKFYAKKPPVVKYYPQDKNENFNMFCIFQNTTAQDLESFTNAERLLSELELVHSILSTEPHLDMMIIDGSLYIPEIFNNNENYYASKYNKQISGVLKRILDTCRQNGTMLVGVVKDSIKSDFCAVCGKMIPACMDSAPAFKEFLSFDYRQAIQLFKDYDLFYRFLSEGERSFCTRTFPRDNSFVPATDFERYIKANELGLHSYLLKAVPMDTPLKVEFFSSCDDKAVASIVERSSALLYPLSKINVNYSEPSPQMEAHKRVRIPEQDFKVIVDIIRQKTGYCSTMLQKRRERKPF
;
A
#
# COMPACT_ATOMS: atom_id res chain seq x y z
N GLY A 1 2.69 -11.62 7.65
CA GLY A 1 3.89 -11.47 6.79
C GLY A 1 4.38 -12.83 6.31
N VAL A 2 5.10 -12.86 5.20
CA VAL A 2 5.71 -14.07 4.64
C VAL A 2 7.04 -13.72 4.00
N VAL A 3 8.03 -14.60 4.15
CA VAL A 3 9.38 -14.45 3.58
C VAL A 3 9.65 -15.60 2.64
N PHE A 4 9.95 -15.27 1.39
CA PHE A 4 10.32 -16.23 0.35
C PHE A 4 11.83 -16.15 0.12
N LYS A 5 12.51 -17.30 0.17
CA LYS A 5 13.92 -17.44 -0.23
C LYS A 5 13.99 -18.30 -1.48
N PHE A 6 14.40 -17.69 -2.59
CA PHE A 6 14.51 -18.34 -3.88
C PHE A 6 15.93 -18.87 -4.11
N TYR A 7 16.04 -20.03 -4.77
CA TYR A 7 17.31 -20.69 -5.06
C TYR A 7 17.31 -21.18 -6.51
N ALA A 8 18.47 -21.17 -7.17
CA ALA A 8 18.56 -21.48 -8.60
C ALA A 8 18.06 -22.90 -8.99
N LYS A 9 18.19 -23.88 -8.09
CA LYS A 9 17.87 -25.29 -8.35
C LYS A 9 17.01 -25.94 -7.27
N LYS A 10 16.42 -25.15 -6.36
CA LYS A 10 15.59 -25.67 -5.26
C LYS A 10 14.27 -24.88 -5.21
N PRO A 11 13.17 -25.51 -4.79
CA PRO A 11 11.93 -24.79 -4.55
C PRO A 11 12.15 -23.66 -3.53
N PRO A 12 11.34 -22.59 -3.59
CA PRO A 12 11.46 -21.50 -2.63
C PRO A 12 11.18 -22.01 -1.22
N VAL A 13 11.99 -21.56 -0.26
CA VAL A 13 11.73 -21.79 1.16
C VAL A 13 10.85 -20.64 1.65
N VAL A 14 9.70 -20.98 2.21
CA VAL A 14 8.70 -20.01 2.68
C VAL A 14 8.64 -20.05 4.20
N LYS A 15 8.85 -18.90 4.84
CA LYS A 15 8.72 -18.72 6.29
C LYS A 15 7.61 -17.73 6.59
N TYR A 16 6.77 -18.07 7.56
CA TYR A 16 5.58 -17.29 7.88
C TYR A 16 5.73 -16.53 9.19
N TYR A 17 5.08 -15.36 9.26
CA TYR A 17 5.15 -14.45 10.38
C TYR A 17 3.76 -13.87 10.72
N PRO A 18 3.34 -13.89 11.99
CA PRO A 18 3.93 -14.68 13.09
C PRO A 18 3.93 -16.19 12.77
N GLN A 19 4.75 -17.00 13.46
CA GLN A 19 4.83 -18.44 13.18
C GLN A 19 3.51 -19.14 13.52
N ASP A 20 2.97 -18.83 14.71
CA ASP A 20 1.70 -19.36 15.18
C ASP A 20 0.52 -18.57 14.60
N LYS A 21 -0.48 -19.30 14.09
CA LYS A 21 -1.70 -18.69 13.52
C LYS A 21 -2.53 -17.93 14.56
N ASN A 22 -2.45 -18.33 15.83
CA ASN A 22 -3.20 -17.71 16.92
C ASN A 22 -2.69 -16.30 17.27
N GLU A 23 -1.45 -15.96 16.85
CA GLU A 23 -0.87 -14.63 17.04
C GLU A 23 -1.28 -13.64 15.93
N ASN A 24 -2.05 -14.08 14.93
CA ASN A 24 -2.53 -13.20 13.86
C ASN A 24 -3.63 -12.23 14.32
N PHE A 25 -4.14 -12.37 15.55
CA PHE A 25 -5.28 -11.60 16.05
C PHE A 25 -4.93 -10.92 17.36
N ASN A 26 -5.29 -9.64 17.46
CA ASN A 26 -5.21 -8.88 18.70
C ASN A 26 -6.55 -8.18 18.95
N MET A 27 -6.98 -8.16 20.21
CA MET A 27 -8.13 -7.38 20.64
C MET A 27 -7.63 -6.12 21.34
N PHE A 28 -8.14 -4.98 20.92
CA PHE A 28 -7.87 -3.69 21.55
C PHE A 28 -9.20 -3.00 21.87
N CYS A 29 -9.18 -2.14 22.88
CA CYS A 29 -10.35 -1.41 23.33
C CYS A 29 -10.10 0.09 23.23
N ILE A 30 -11.09 0.83 22.74
CA ILE A 30 -11.08 2.29 22.71
C ILE A 30 -12.13 2.77 23.73
N PHE A 31 -11.65 3.39 24.80
CA PHE A 31 -12.49 3.80 25.94
C PHE A 31 -12.96 5.27 25.86
N GLN A 32 -13.15 5.79 24.64
CA GLN A 32 -13.58 7.17 24.41
C GLN A 32 -14.89 7.20 23.64
N ASN A 33 -15.74 8.19 23.94
CA ASN A 33 -16.93 8.47 23.14
C ASN A 33 -16.47 8.80 21.72
N THR A 34 -16.66 7.84 20.82
CA THR A 34 -16.17 7.87 19.45
C THR A 34 -17.34 7.69 18.51
N THR A 35 -17.31 8.42 17.40
CA THR A 35 -18.26 8.17 16.32
C THR A 35 -17.90 6.85 15.63
N ALA A 36 -18.83 6.29 14.86
CA ALA A 36 -18.53 5.09 14.05
C ALA A 36 -17.36 5.32 13.07
N GLN A 37 -17.24 6.55 12.54
CA GLN A 37 -16.17 6.95 11.64
C GLN A 37 -14.81 7.03 12.35
N ASP A 38 -14.79 7.53 13.60
CA ASP A 38 -13.57 7.54 14.42
C ASP A 38 -13.11 6.11 14.72
N LEU A 39 -14.05 5.23 15.07
CA LEU A 39 -13.76 3.84 15.38
C LEU A 39 -13.16 3.10 14.17
N GLU A 40 -13.69 3.34 12.97
CA GLU A 40 -13.14 2.80 11.72
C GLU A 40 -11.71 3.32 11.46
N SER A 41 -11.50 4.62 11.66
CA SER A 41 -10.20 5.26 11.49
C SER A 41 -9.15 4.71 12.47
N PHE A 42 -9.52 4.53 13.74
CA PHE A 42 -8.64 3.91 14.74
C PHE A 42 -8.38 2.44 14.47
N THR A 43 -9.37 1.70 13.97
CA THR A 43 -9.19 0.30 13.57
C THR A 43 -8.21 0.17 12.42
N ASN A 44 -8.30 1.05 11.42
CA ASN A 44 -7.36 1.10 10.31
C ASN A 44 -5.94 1.48 10.77
N ALA A 45 -5.82 2.43 11.71
CA ALA A 45 -4.53 2.82 12.27
C ALA A 45 -3.88 1.70 13.12
N GLU A 46 -4.65 0.98 13.92
CA GLU A 46 -4.16 -0.17 14.69
C GLU A 46 -3.70 -1.31 13.77
N ARG A 47 -4.47 -1.60 12.71
CA ARG A 47 -4.09 -2.57 11.69
C ARG A 47 -2.77 -2.19 11.03
N LEU A 48 -2.65 -0.95 10.57
CA LEU A 48 -1.45 -0.45 9.93
C LEU A 48 -0.25 -0.49 10.89
N LEU A 49 -0.42 -0.06 12.14
CA LEU A 49 0.65 -0.13 13.13
C LEU A 49 1.13 -1.57 13.35
N SER A 50 0.19 -2.52 13.45
CA SER A 50 0.49 -3.95 13.59
C SER A 50 1.25 -4.49 12.38
N GLU A 51 0.85 -4.11 11.17
CA GLU A 51 1.55 -4.47 9.92
C GLU A 51 2.97 -3.91 9.89
N LEU A 52 3.16 -2.64 10.25
CA LEU A 52 4.47 -1.99 10.27
C LEU A 52 5.40 -2.58 11.34
N GLU A 53 4.90 -2.85 12.54
CA GLU A 53 5.71 -3.50 13.59
C GLU A 53 6.11 -4.93 13.16
N LEU A 54 5.23 -5.64 12.46
CA LEU A 54 5.57 -6.94 11.88
C LEU A 54 6.65 -6.83 10.80
N VAL A 55 6.56 -5.82 9.93
CA VAL A 55 7.60 -5.53 8.92
C VAL A 55 8.95 -5.30 9.61
N HIS A 56 8.98 -4.43 10.62
CA HIS A 56 10.20 -4.14 11.39
C HIS A 56 10.76 -5.39 12.09
N SER A 57 9.90 -6.23 12.66
CA SER A 57 10.29 -7.51 13.28
C SER A 57 10.90 -8.46 12.26
N ILE A 58 10.32 -8.60 11.07
CA ILE A 58 10.86 -9.45 10.00
C ILE A 58 12.23 -8.92 9.56
N LEU A 59 12.36 -7.62 9.30
CA LEU A 59 13.63 -7.00 8.91
C LEU A 59 14.73 -7.17 9.96
N SER A 60 14.35 -7.19 11.24
CA SER A 60 15.29 -7.39 12.35
C SER A 60 15.74 -8.85 12.50
N THR A 61 14.92 -9.81 12.08
CA THR A 61 15.18 -11.25 12.28
C THR A 61 15.69 -11.96 11.02
N GLU A 62 15.45 -11.39 9.85
CA GLU A 62 15.93 -11.88 8.56
C GLU A 62 16.87 -10.84 7.94
N PRO A 63 18.13 -10.74 8.42
CA PRO A 63 19.12 -9.90 7.77
C PRO A 63 19.36 -10.43 6.35
N HIS A 64 19.59 -9.53 5.40
CA HIS A 64 19.85 -9.82 3.97
C HIS A 64 18.62 -10.16 3.10
N LEU A 65 17.45 -9.59 3.40
CA LEU A 65 16.36 -9.57 2.41
C LEU A 65 16.73 -8.65 1.24
N ASP A 66 16.52 -9.12 0.01
CA ASP A 66 16.69 -8.28 -1.19
C ASP A 66 15.64 -7.17 -1.27
N MET A 67 14.41 -7.51 -0.92
CA MET A 67 13.25 -6.64 -1.00
C MET A 67 12.23 -7.00 0.09
N MET A 68 11.67 -5.98 0.72
CA MET A 68 10.48 -6.04 1.57
C MET A 68 9.32 -5.36 0.83
N ILE A 69 8.23 -6.10 0.65
CA ILE A 69 7.03 -5.62 -0.05
C ILE A 69 5.94 -5.33 0.99
N ILE A 70 5.42 -4.11 0.98
CA ILE A 70 4.25 -3.68 1.77
C ILE A 70 3.04 -3.57 0.83
N ASP A 71 1.88 -4.06 1.27
CA ASP A 71 0.62 -3.83 0.56
C ASP A 71 0.11 -2.42 0.83
N GLY A 72 0.05 -1.60 -0.22
CA GLY A 72 -0.35 -0.21 -0.15
C GLY A 72 0.79 0.80 -0.21
N SER A 73 0.41 2.06 -0.02
CA SER A 73 1.28 3.24 -0.17
C SER A 73 2.30 3.31 0.95
N LEU A 74 3.56 3.63 0.61
CA LEU A 74 4.58 3.90 1.64
C LEU A 74 4.43 5.29 2.27
N TYR A 75 3.72 6.18 1.58
CA TYR A 75 3.34 7.47 2.15
C TYR A 75 1.96 7.35 2.77
N ILE A 76 1.95 7.36 4.09
CA ILE A 76 0.74 7.37 4.92
C ILE A 76 0.60 8.83 5.36
N PRO A 77 -0.21 9.66 4.68
CA PRO A 77 -0.54 10.99 5.20
C PRO A 77 -1.18 10.85 6.57
N GLU A 78 -1.21 11.93 7.36
CA GLU A 78 -1.88 11.93 8.67
C GLU A 78 -3.24 11.23 8.56
N ILE A 79 -3.34 10.04 9.18
CA ILE A 79 -4.57 9.25 9.16
C ILE A 79 -5.69 10.04 9.85
N PHE A 80 -5.28 10.95 10.72
CA PHE A 80 -6.13 11.83 11.49
C PHE A 80 -5.66 13.28 11.31
N ASN A 81 -6.47 14.11 10.65
CA ASN A 81 -6.24 15.56 10.56
C ASN A 81 -6.51 16.28 11.90
N ASN A 82 -7.02 15.58 12.92
CA ASN A 82 -7.39 16.17 14.20
C ASN A 82 -6.37 15.80 15.30
N ASN A 83 -5.34 16.63 15.43
CA ASN A 83 -4.30 16.47 16.45
C ASN A 83 -4.79 16.72 17.89
N GLU A 84 -6.01 17.26 18.09
CA GLU A 84 -6.62 17.40 19.41
C GLU A 84 -7.12 16.05 19.97
N ASN A 85 -7.37 15.07 19.09
CA ASN A 85 -7.74 13.74 19.52
C ASN A 85 -6.49 12.98 20.02
N TYR A 86 -6.54 12.54 21.28
CA TYR A 86 -5.44 11.82 21.92
C TYR A 86 -5.00 10.56 21.15
N TYR A 87 -5.95 9.73 20.71
CA TYR A 87 -5.64 8.50 19.97
C TYR A 87 -5.06 8.81 18.59
N ALA A 88 -5.61 9.81 17.90
CA ALA A 88 -5.08 10.30 16.63
C ALA A 88 -3.60 10.70 16.73
N SER A 89 -3.29 11.58 17.69
CA SER A 89 -1.93 12.04 17.96
C SER A 89 -0.99 10.88 18.34
N LYS A 90 -1.48 9.97 19.21
CA LYS A 90 -0.75 8.76 19.62
C LYS A 90 -0.41 7.88 18.40
N TYR A 91 -1.38 7.56 17.55
CA TYR A 91 -1.16 6.72 16.37
C TYR A 91 -0.23 7.37 15.36
N ASN A 92 -0.42 8.66 15.05
CA ASN A 92 0.45 9.40 14.15
C ASN A 92 1.92 9.34 14.62
N LYS A 93 2.16 9.53 15.93
CA LYS A 93 3.50 9.45 16.52
C LYS A 93 4.08 8.03 16.48
N GLN A 94 3.28 7.01 16.82
CA GLN A 94 3.72 5.62 16.80
C GLN A 94 4.08 5.17 15.38
N ILE A 95 3.17 5.36 14.42
CA ILE A 95 3.36 5.01 13.01
C ILE A 95 4.59 5.73 12.44
N SER A 96 4.71 7.04 12.67
CA SER A 96 5.90 7.80 12.27
C SER A 96 7.19 7.21 12.86
N GLY A 97 7.15 6.80 14.13
CA GLY A 97 8.26 6.16 14.81
C GLY A 97 8.65 4.83 14.18
N VAL A 98 7.67 3.96 13.87
CA VAL A 98 7.94 2.66 13.25
C VAL A 98 8.49 2.81 11.84
N LEU A 99 7.90 3.70 11.02
CA LEU A 99 8.37 3.93 9.65
C LEU A 99 9.83 4.38 9.60
N LYS A 100 10.26 5.27 10.52
CA LYS A 100 11.67 5.67 10.65
C LYS A 100 12.56 4.47 10.90
N ARG A 101 12.19 3.63 11.89
CA ARG A 101 12.95 2.41 12.21
C ARG A 101 13.03 1.47 11.02
N ILE A 102 11.92 1.23 10.31
CA ILE A 102 11.90 0.40 9.09
C ILE A 102 12.90 0.94 8.05
N LEU A 103 12.86 2.25 7.77
CA LEU A 103 13.79 2.85 6.80
C LEU A 103 15.26 2.72 7.24
N ASP A 104 15.54 2.97 8.52
CA ASP A 104 16.88 2.82 9.07
C ASP A 104 17.37 1.36 9.00
N THR A 105 16.54 0.39 9.37
CA THR A 105 16.86 -1.04 9.29
C THR A 105 17.05 -1.49 7.84
N CYS A 106 16.19 -1.07 6.92
CA CYS A 106 16.36 -1.35 5.49
C CYS A 106 17.69 -0.81 4.96
N ARG A 107 18.06 0.43 5.33
CA ARG A 107 19.34 1.05 4.96
C ARG A 107 20.53 0.27 5.52
N GLN A 108 20.46 -0.15 6.79
CA GLN A 108 21.51 -0.94 7.44
C GLN A 108 21.68 -2.33 6.82
N ASN A 109 20.57 -2.98 6.45
CA ASN A 109 20.57 -4.34 5.89
C ASN A 109 20.81 -4.38 4.37
N GLY A 110 20.75 -3.23 3.69
CA GLY A 110 20.77 -3.17 2.23
C GLY A 110 19.49 -3.73 1.57
N THR A 111 18.37 -3.73 2.31
CA THR A 111 17.07 -4.22 1.85
C THR A 111 16.28 -3.10 1.18
N MET A 112 15.72 -3.36 -0.01
CA MET A 112 14.82 -2.39 -0.64
C MET A 112 13.43 -2.45 -0.01
N LEU A 113 12.91 -1.32 0.47
CA LEU A 113 11.52 -1.21 0.90
C LEU A 113 10.66 -0.74 -0.28
N VAL A 114 9.63 -1.51 -0.60
CA VAL A 114 8.75 -1.24 -1.72
C VAL A 114 7.28 -1.34 -1.28
N GLY A 115 6.48 -0.33 -1.60
CA GLY A 115 5.02 -0.39 -1.50
C GLY A 115 4.42 -0.77 -2.85
N VAL A 116 3.50 -1.71 -2.87
CA VAL A 116 2.77 -2.10 -4.08
C VAL A 116 1.31 -1.70 -3.90
N VAL A 117 0.85 -0.79 -4.75
CA VAL A 117 -0.51 -0.21 -4.72
C VAL A 117 -1.29 -0.71 -5.93
N LYS A 118 -2.37 -1.44 -5.68
CA LYS A 118 -3.24 -2.06 -6.70
C LYS A 118 -4.17 -1.04 -7.34
N ASP A 119 -4.93 -0.32 -6.52
CA ASP A 119 -5.99 0.60 -6.96
C ASP A 119 -5.59 2.06 -6.77
N SER A 120 -4.57 2.53 -7.48
CA SER A 120 -4.13 3.92 -7.33
C SER A 120 -5.14 4.90 -7.92
N ILE A 121 -5.86 5.65 -7.09
CA ILE A 121 -6.84 6.66 -7.55
C ILE A 121 -6.21 7.92 -8.18
N LYS A 122 -4.88 7.96 -8.32
CA LYS A 122 -4.11 9.12 -8.80
C LYS A 122 -4.26 9.30 -10.32
N SER A 123 -4.31 10.55 -10.73
CA SER A 123 -4.43 11.00 -12.13
C SER A 123 -3.44 12.14 -12.41
N ASP A 124 -2.29 12.12 -11.73
CA ASP A 124 -1.31 13.21 -11.77
C ASP A 124 -0.72 13.32 -13.18
N PHE A 125 -0.41 12.20 -13.84
CA PHE A 125 0.08 12.20 -15.22
C PHE A 125 -1.03 12.58 -16.21
N CYS A 126 -2.24 12.05 -16.06
CA CYS A 126 -3.39 12.45 -16.88
C CYS A 126 -3.65 13.96 -16.80
N ALA A 127 -3.54 14.55 -15.60
CA ALA A 127 -3.67 15.99 -15.40
C ALA A 127 -2.57 16.79 -16.12
N VAL A 128 -1.34 16.28 -16.19
CA VAL A 128 -0.25 16.88 -16.99
C VAL A 128 -0.57 16.77 -18.47
N CYS A 129 -0.98 15.60 -18.98
CA CYS A 129 -1.38 15.42 -20.37
C CYS A 129 -2.48 16.41 -20.77
N GLY A 130 -3.52 16.59 -19.94
CA GLY A 130 -4.60 17.53 -20.20
C GLY A 130 -4.14 18.99 -20.37
N LYS A 131 -3.07 19.38 -19.65
CA LYS A 131 -2.44 20.71 -19.78
C LYS A 131 -1.51 20.80 -20.99
N MET A 132 -0.86 19.71 -21.37
CA MET A 132 0.07 19.68 -22.51
C MET A 132 -0.64 19.67 -23.85
N ILE A 133 -1.80 19.00 -23.97
CA ILE A 133 -2.51 18.85 -25.25
C ILE A 133 -2.71 20.19 -25.99
N PRO A 134 -3.25 21.27 -25.37
CA PRO A 134 -3.37 22.56 -26.05
C PRO A 134 -2.06 23.09 -26.63
N ALA A 135 -0.95 22.95 -25.89
CA ALA A 135 0.36 23.42 -26.30
C ALA A 135 0.95 22.60 -27.45
N CYS A 136 0.47 21.36 -27.64
CA CYS A 136 0.92 20.46 -28.70
C CYS A 136 0.01 20.44 -29.94
N MET A 137 -1.13 21.15 -29.92
CA MET A 137 -2.10 21.13 -31.04
C MET A 137 -1.54 21.68 -32.35
N ASP A 138 -0.66 22.68 -32.26
CA ASP A 138 -0.08 23.32 -33.45
C ASP A 138 1.10 22.52 -34.01
N SER A 139 1.85 21.81 -33.14
CA SER A 139 3.06 21.09 -33.51
C SER A 139 2.80 19.66 -33.98
N ALA A 140 1.68 19.05 -33.60
CA ALA A 140 1.35 17.67 -33.98
C ALA A 140 -0.13 17.55 -34.41
N PRO A 141 -0.40 17.35 -35.72
CA PRO A 141 -1.75 17.31 -36.27
C PRO A 141 -2.69 16.29 -35.60
N ALA A 142 -2.16 15.16 -35.11
CA ALA A 142 -2.93 14.16 -34.39
C ALA A 142 -3.62 14.73 -33.14
N PHE A 143 -3.05 15.75 -32.49
CA PHE A 143 -3.69 16.39 -31.34
C PHE A 143 -4.93 17.22 -31.70
N LYS A 144 -5.09 17.60 -32.98
CA LYS A 144 -6.30 18.32 -33.44
C LYS A 144 -7.53 17.43 -33.42
N GLU A 145 -7.37 16.11 -33.46
CA GLU A 145 -8.48 15.16 -33.30
C GLU A 145 -9.14 15.29 -31.92
N PHE A 146 -8.40 15.70 -30.88
CA PHE A 146 -8.99 15.98 -29.57
C PHE A 146 -9.97 17.16 -29.56
N LEU A 147 -9.99 18.00 -30.61
CA LEU A 147 -11.00 19.06 -30.75
C LEU A 147 -12.36 18.53 -31.19
N SER A 148 -12.46 17.27 -31.64
CA SER A 148 -13.73 16.69 -32.08
C SER A 148 -14.65 16.28 -30.92
N PHE A 149 -14.17 16.34 -29.67
CA PHE A 149 -14.92 16.02 -28.46
C PHE A 149 -14.39 16.82 -27.25
N ASP A 150 -15.10 16.78 -26.12
CA ASP A 150 -14.61 17.41 -24.88
C ASP A 150 -13.54 16.52 -24.22
N TYR A 151 -12.32 16.58 -24.76
CA TYR A 151 -11.20 15.80 -24.24
C TYR A 151 -10.81 16.18 -22.82
N ARG A 152 -11.14 17.39 -22.35
CA ARG A 152 -10.82 17.83 -20.98
C ARG A 152 -11.66 17.07 -19.97
N GLN A 153 -12.96 16.93 -20.23
CA GLN A 153 -13.82 16.08 -19.42
C GLN A 153 -13.37 14.62 -19.48
N ALA A 154 -13.03 14.11 -20.67
CA ALA A 154 -12.55 12.73 -20.80
C ALA A 154 -11.30 12.47 -19.96
N ILE A 155 -10.28 13.34 -20.04
CA ILE A 155 -9.02 13.20 -19.28
C ILE A 155 -9.24 13.27 -17.76
N GLN A 156 -10.20 14.06 -17.28
CA GLN A 156 -10.52 14.13 -15.85
C GLN A 156 -11.09 12.80 -15.31
N LEU A 157 -11.69 11.97 -16.17
CA LEU A 157 -12.21 10.66 -15.79
C LEU A 157 -11.12 9.59 -15.73
N PHE A 158 -10.05 9.72 -16.52
CA PHE A 158 -8.97 8.73 -16.57
C PHE A 158 -8.07 8.79 -15.34
N LYS A 159 -7.70 7.61 -14.84
CA LYS A 159 -6.62 7.42 -13.89
C LYS A 159 -5.32 7.11 -14.62
N ASP A 160 -4.20 7.31 -13.92
CA ASP A 160 -2.90 7.05 -14.53
C ASP A 160 -2.79 5.56 -14.93
N TYR A 161 -3.27 4.63 -14.10
CA TYR A 161 -3.26 3.21 -14.44
C TYR A 161 -4.15 2.88 -15.65
N ASP A 162 -5.26 3.58 -15.88
CA ASP A 162 -6.12 3.36 -17.06
C ASP A 162 -5.38 3.71 -18.34
N LEU A 163 -4.65 4.81 -18.30
CA LEU A 163 -3.84 5.26 -19.41
C LEU A 163 -2.70 4.28 -19.66
N PHE A 164 -1.90 3.99 -18.64
CA PHE A 164 -0.74 3.10 -18.76
C PHE A 164 -1.13 1.64 -19.02
N TYR A 165 -2.34 1.20 -18.67
CA TYR A 165 -2.86 -0.10 -19.09
C TYR A 165 -2.90 -0.24 -20.62
N ARG A 166 -3.18 0.86 -21.34
CA ARG A 166 -3.25 0.87 -22.81
C ARG A 166 -1.89 1.05 -23.48
N PHE A 167 -0.94 1.72 -22.83
CA PHE A 167 0.35 2.06 -23.41
C PHE A 167 1.48 1.09 -23.06
N LEU A 168 1.42 0.44 -21.91
CA LEU A 168 2.45 -0.52 -21.50
C LEU A 168 2.11 -1.92 -22.01
N SER A 169 3.09 -2.56 -22.63
CA SER A 169 3.08 -3.99 -22.93
C SER A 169 3.40 -4.82 -21.67
N GLU A 170 3.11 -6.12 -21.70
CA GLU A 170 3.50 -7.02 -20.61
C GLU A 170 5.03 -6.99 -20.41
N GLY A 171 5.46 -6.86 -19.16
CA GLY A 171 6.86 -6.77 -18.77
C GLY A 171 7.43 -5.36 -18.84
N GLU A 172 6.68 -4.38 -19.37
CA GLU A 172 7.11 -2.99 -19.41
C GLU A 172 6.73 -2.23 -18.13
N ARG A 173 7.49 -1.16 -17.89
CA ARG A 173 7.22 -0.19 -16.83
C ARG A 173 7.19 1.23 -17.38
N SER A 174 6.48 2.11 -16.68
CA SER A 174 6.55 3.54 -16.95
C SER A 174 7.91 4.13 -16.54
N PHE A 175 8.10 5.40 -16.88
CA PHE A 175 9.11 6.23 -16.22
C PHE A 175 8.79 6.38 -14.73
N CYS A 176 9.82 6.72 -13.95
CA CYS A 176 9.70 6.96 -12.53
C CYS A 176 9.42 8.44 -12.26
N THR A 177 8.51 8.73 -11.33
CA THR A 177 8.18 10.09 -10.89
C THR A 177 8.42 10.24 -9.40
N ARG A 178 8.77 11.46 -8.98
CA ARG A 178 8.80 11.81 -7.57
C ARG A 178 7.38 12.18 -7.13
N THR A 179 6.80 11.37 -6.25
CA THR A 179 5.45 11.58 -5.71
C THR A 179 5.47 12.52 -4.50
N PHE A 180 6.51 12.42 -3.66
CA PHE A 180 6.67 13.25 -2.47
C PHE A 180 8.15 13.49 -2.14
N PRO A 181 8.51 14.65 -1.57
CA PRO A 181 7.76 15.90 -1.66
C PRO A 181 7.66 16.37 -3.12
N ARG A 182 6.55 17.05 -3.47
CA ARG A 182 6.35 17.59 -4.82
C ARG A 182 7.21 18.82 -5.11
N ASP A 183 7.61 19.53 -4.05
CA ASP A 183 8.44 20.72 -4.11
C ASP A 183 9.51 20.64 -3.02
N ASN A 184 10.71 21.14 -3.32
CA ASN A 184 11.79 21.31 -2.36
C ASN A 184 11.44 22.32 -1.25
N SER A 185 10.47 23.21 -1.51
CA SER A 185 9.98 24.18 -0.52
C SER A 185 9.03 23.60 0.54
N PHE A 186 8.70 22.30 0.49
CA PHE A 186 7.71 21.73 1.39
C PHE A 186 8.06 21.91 2.88
N VAL A 187 7.03 22.22 3.67
CA VAL A 187 7.12 22.36 5.13
C VAL A 187 6.62 21.06 5.74
N PRO A 188 7.48 20.29 6.44
CA PRO A 188 7.06 19.07 7.09
C PRO A 188 5.97 19.32 8.15
N ALA A 189 4.85 18.62 8.05
CA ALA A 189 3.80 18.61 9.07
C ALA A 189 4.07 17.52 10.12
N THR A 190 4.55 16.35 9.69
CA THR A 190 4.72 15.19 10.57
C THR A 190 6.17 14.98 11.02
N ASP A 191 6.34 14.19 12.08
CA ASP A 191 7.64 13.70 12.52
C ASP A 191 8.32 12.85 11.44
N PHE A 192 7.56 12.09 10.66
CA PHE A 192 8.09 11.28 9.55
C PHE A 192 8.54 12.16 8.39
N GLU A 193 7.76 13.16 8.01
CA GLU A 193 8.15 14.12 6.97
C GLU A 193 9.40 14.92 7.35
N ARG A 194 9.55 15.27 8.62
CA ARG A 194 10.79 15.90 9.13
C ARG A 194 11.99 14.97 8.94
N TYR A 195 11.82 13.67 9.20
CA TYR A 195 12.85 12.68 8.95
C TYR A 195 13.16 12.52 7.45
N ILE A 196 12.14 12.46 6.59
CA ILE A 196 12.30 12.42 5.13
C ILE A 196 13.10 13.63 4.63
N LYS A 197 12.76 14.84 5.09
CA LYS A 197 13.47 16.07 4.75
C LYS A 197 14.92 16.05 5.23
N ALA A 198 15.15 15.67 6.49
CA ALA A 198 16.49 15.64 7.09
C ALA A 198 17.43 14.61 6.46
N ASN A 199 16.88 13.55 5.85
CA ASN A 199 17.64 12.52 5.16
C ASN A 199 17.65 12.72 3.63
N GLU A 200 17.14 13.84 3.12
CA GLU A 200 17.05 14.17 1.68
C GLU A 200 16.35 13.07 0.85
N LEU A 201 15.36 12.42 1.45
CA LEU A 201 14.62 11.34 0.81
C LEU A 201 13.45 11.89 -0.02
N GLY A 202 13.18 11.21 -1.14
CA GLY A 202 11.96 11.35 -1.93
C GLY A 202 11.22 10.02 -1.97
N LEU A 203 9.89 10.08 -1.96
CA LEU A 203 9.03 8.99 -2.40
C LEU A 203 8.96 9.04 -3.92
N HIS A 204 9.38 7.96 -4.55
CA HIS A 204 9.35 7.77 -5.99
C HIS A 204 8.36 6.67 -6.34
N SER A 205 7.79 6.74 -7.54
CA SER A 205 6.90 5.70 -8.03
C SER A 205 6.99 5.48 -9.53
N TYR A 206 6.74 4.25 -9.95
CA TYR A 206 6.51 3.88 -11.35
C TYR A 206 5.37 2.87 -11.44
N LEU A 207 4.86 2.65 -12.65
CA LEU A 207 3.84 1.64 -12.95
C LEU A 207 4.48 0.45 -13.66
N LEU A 208 4.11 -0.77 -13.28
CA LEU A 208 4.60 -2.02 -13.85
C LEU A 208 3.44 -2.84 -14.42
N LYS A 209 3.45 -3.08 -15.74
CA LYS A 209 2.47 -3.93 -16.41
C LYS A 209 2.95 -5.38 -16.37
N ALA A 210 2.64 -6.09 -15.29
CA ALA A 210 3.13 -7.46 -15.12
C ALA A 210 2.38 -8.50 -15.97
N VAL A 211 1.09 -8.27 -16.25
CA VAL A 211 0.19 -9.21 -16.94
C VAL A 211 -0.77 -8.46 -17.87
N PRO A 212 -1.25 -9.08 -18.97
CA PRO A 212 -2.05 -8.38 -19.97
C PRO A 212 -3.46 -8.03 -19.48
N MET A 213 -4.09 -8.88 -18.67
CA MET A 213 -5.51 -8.77 -18.31
C MET A 213 -5.77 -8.01 -17.00
N ASP A 214 -4.74 -7.39 -16.42
CA ASP A 214 -4.85 -6.63 -15.16
C ASP A 214 -4.25 -5.23 -15.28
N THR A 215 -4.63 -4.32 -14.40
CA THR A 215 -4.09 -2.95 -14.34
C THR A 215 -2.60 -2.96 -13.94
N PRO A 216 -1.78 -2.02 -14.44
CA PRO A 216 -0.40 -1.89 -13.99
C PRO A 216 -0.31 -1.66 -12.48
N LEU A 217 0.62 -2.35 -11.81
CA LEU A 217 0.90 -2.15 -10.40
C LEU A 217 1.62 -0.82 -10.21
N LYS A 218 1.17 0.01 -9.28
CA LYS A 218 1.97 1.15 -8.84
C LYS A 218 2.97 0.69 -7.78
N VAL A 219 4.24 0.92 -8.06
CA VAL A 219 5.36 0.57 -7.19
C VAL A 219 5.91 1.85 -6.59
N GLU A 220 5.99 1.92 -5.26
CA GLU A 220 6.50 3.07 -4.50
C GLU A 220 7.74 2.70 -3.69
N PHE A 221 8.71 3.60 -3.59
CA PHE A 221 9.92 3.40 -2.80
C PHE A 221 10.51 4.74 -2.36
N PHE A 222 11.28 4.73 -1.27
CA PHE A 222 12.08 5.88 -0.85
C PHE A 222 13.49 5.78 -1.41
N SER A 223 14.02 6.89 -1.92
CA SER A 223 15.39 7.02 -2.41
C SER A 223 15.94 8.41 -2.10
N SER A 224 17.26 8.57 -2.15
CA SER A 224 17.85 9.90 -2.28
C SER A 224 17.39 10.55 -3.59
N CYS A 225 17.43 11.88 -3.65
CA CYS A 225 17.06 12.65 -4.84
C CYS A 225 18.10 12.57 -5.99
N ASP A 226 18.98 11.56 -5.99
CA ASP A 226 19.96 11.29 -7.04
C ASP A 226 19.37 10.34 -8.09
N ASP A 227 19.36 10.76 -9.35
CA ASP A 227 18.80 10.00 -10.47
C ASP A 227 19.46 8.62 -10.64
N LYS A 228 20.76 8.48 -10.34
CA LYS A 228 21.45 7.19 -10.43
C LYS A 228 20.98 6.21 -9.37
N ALA A 229 20.80 6.68 -8.14
CA ALA A 229 20.26 5.88 -7.05
C ALA A 229 18.82 5.43 -7.35
N VAL A 230 17.99 6.35 -7.85
CA VAL A 230 16.61 6.06 -8.25
C VAL A 230 16.59 5.02 -9.37
N ALA A 231 17.37 5.20 -10.44
CA ALA A 231 17.43 4.27 -11.56
C ALA A 231 17.84 2.85 -11.14
N SER A 232 18.83 2.74 -10.24
CA SER A 232 19.28 1.46 -9.69
C SER A 232 18.16 0.71 -8.93
N ILE A 233 17.42 1.42 -8.07
CA ILE A 233 16.30 0.83 -7.34
C ILE A 233 15.17 0.43 -8.28
N VAL A 234 14.83 1.27 -9.26
CA VAL A 234 13.77 0.96 -10.25
C VAL A 234 14.12 -0.30 -11.04
N GLU A 235 15.36 -0.41 -11.53
CA GLU A 235 15.78 -1.57 -12.31
C GLU A 235 15.76 -2.85 -11.46
N ARG A 236 16.37 -2.82 -10.28
CA ARG A 236 16.42 -3.99 -9.39
C ARG A 236 15.02 -4.38 -8.90
N SER A 237 14.18 -3.40 -8.55
CA SER A 237 12.84 -3.69 -8.04
C SER A 237 11.91 -4.23 -9.11
N SER A 238 11.93 -3.69 -10.32
CA SER A 238 11.11 -4.19 -11.43
C SER A 238 11.54 -5.60 -11.87
N ALA A 239 12.86 -5.87 -11.93
CA ALA A 239 13.40 -7.19 -12.24
C ALA A 239 12.99 -8.26 -11.22
N LEU A 240 12.87 -7.91 -9.93
CA LEU A 240 12.42 -8.81 -8.87
C LEU A 240 10.90 -8.95 -8.82
N LEU A 241 10.15 -7.86 -9.01
CA LEU A 241 8.69 -7.87 -8.93
C LEU A 241 8.04 -8.59 -10.12
N TYR A 242 8.51 -8.34 -11.35
CA TYR A 242 7.91 -8.92 -12.56
C TYR A 242 7.71 -10.46 -12.48
N PRO A 243 8.73 -11.28 -12.17
CA PRO A 243 8.55 -12.73 -12.06
C PRO A 243 7.62 -13.14 -10.91
N LEU A 244 7.51 -12.36 -9.85
CA LEU A 244 6.61 -12.62 -8.73
C LEU A 244 5.15 -12.27 -9.05
N SER A 245 4.96 -11.32 -9.96
CA SER A 245 3.67 -10.76 -10.37
C SER A 245 3.06 -11.41 -11.61
N LYS A 246 3.85 -12.12 -12.42
CA LYS A 246 3.38 -12.71 -13.69
C LYS A 246 2.83 -14.14 -13.59
N ILE A 247 2.65 -14.66 -12.37
CA ILE A 247 2.31 -16.07 -12.13
C ILE A 247 0.90 -16.41 -12.69
N ASN A 248 0.00 -15.43 -12.74
CA ASN A 248 -1.35 -15.58 -13.28
C ASN A 248 -1.63 -14.52 -14.34
N VAL A 249 -2.14 -14.92 -15.51
CA VAL A 249 -2.46 -14.01 -16.62
C VAL A 249 -3.48 -12.91 -16.24
N ASN A 250 -4.33 -13.20 -15.26
CA ASN A 250 -5.43 -12.32 -14.83
C ASN A 250 -5.12 -11.50 -13.59
N TYR A 251 -3.96 -11.70 -12.94
CA TYR A 251 -3.70 -11.06 -11.66
C TYR A 251 -2.23 -10.74 -11.48
N SER A 252 -1.92 -9.45 -11.37
CA SER A 252 -0.57 -8.91 -11.29
C SER A 252 0.01 -8.92 -9.88
N GLU A 253 -0.78 -9.21 -8.84
CA GLU A 253 -0.27 -9.14 -7.46
C GLU A 253 0.92 -10.09 -7.23
N PRO A 254 2.03 -9.60 -6.64
CA PRO A 254 3.15 -10.44 -6.23
C PRO A 254 2.72 -11.62 -5.36
N SER A 255 3.18 -12.83 -5.69
CA SER A 255 2.83 -14.04 -4.93
C SER A 255 3.07 -13.97 -3.41
N PRO A 256 4.14 -13.30 -2.88
CA PRO A 256 4.27 -13.14 -1.44
C PRO A 256 3.11 -12.35 -0.81
N GLN A 257 2.58 -11.32 -1.49
CA GLN A 257 1.43 -10.57 -0.99
C GLN A 257 0.15 -11.41 -1.05
N MET A 258 -0.07 -12.14 -2.15
CA MET A 258 -1.22 -13.06 -2.26
C MET A 258 -1.24 -14.09 -1.13
N GLU A 259 -0.08 -14.66 -0.80
CA GLU A 259 0.05 -15.65 0.29
C GLU A 259 -0.17 -15.00 1.67
N ALA A 260 0.36 -13.79 1.89
CA ALA A 260 0.12 -13.04 3.12
C ALA A 260 -1.38 -12.71 3.31
N HIS A 261 -2.07 -12.30 2.25
CA HIS A 261 -3.51 -12.00 2.27
C HIS A 261 -4.36 -13.23 2.56
N LYS A 262 -4.02 -14.38 1.99
CA LYS A 262 -4.69 -15.64 2.31
C LYS A 262 -4.55 -16.01 3.78
N ARG A 263 -3.40 -15.71 4.39
CA ARG A 263 -3.12 -16.05 5.80
C ARG A 263 -3.88 -15.17 6.79
N VAL A 264 -4.06 -13.89 6.51
CA VAL A 264 -4.72 -12.96 7.45
C VAL A 264 -6.25 -13.05 7.42
N ARG A 265 -6.82 -13.62 6.34
CA ARG A 265 -8.27 -13.73 6.18
C ARG A 265 -8.88 -14.64 7.26
N ILE A 266 -9.77 -14.07 8.07
CA ILE A 266 -10.57 -14.82 9.04
C ILE A 266 -11.74 -15.51 8.31
N PRO A 267 -11.88 -16.84 8.41
CA PRO A 267 -13.07 -17.52 7.92
C PRO A 267 -14.33 -17.01 8.63
N GLU A 268 -15.44 -16.86 7.91
CA GLU A 268 -16.70 -16.36 8.48
C GLU A 268 -17.20 -17.19 9.68
N GLN A 269 -16.91 -18.49 9.68
CA GLN A 269 -17.27 -19.40 10.75
C GLN A 269 -16.50 -19.06 12.04
N ASP A 270 -15.20 -18.83 11.94
CA ASP A 270 -14.35 -18.46 13.08
C ASP A 270 -14.73 -17.09 13.62
N PHE A 271 -15.06 -16.14 12.74
CA PHE A 271 -15.54 -14.82 13.14
C PHE A 271 -16.82 -14.90 13.99
N LYS A 272 -17.77 -15.75 13.62
CA LYS A 272 -18.99 -15.98 14.40
C LYS A 272 -18.68 -16.53 15.80
N VAL A 273 -17.78 -17.50 15.90
CA VAL A 273 -17.33 -18.07 17.17
C VAL A 273 -16.71 -16.99 18.07
N ILE A 274 -15.84 -16.14 17.52
CA ILE A 274 -15.23 -15.03 18.26
C ILE A 274 -16.30 -14.07 18.81
N VAL A 275 -17.26 -13.68 17.97
CA VAL A 275 -18.37 -12.79 18.37
C VAL A 275 -19.20 -13.43 19.48
N ASP A 276 -19.51 -14.71 19.39
CA ASP A 276 -20.32 -15.41 20.39
C ASP A 276 -19.58 -15.58 21.73
N ILE A 277 -18.26 -15.81 21.70
CA ILE A 277 -17.41 -15.81 22.91
C ILE A 277 -17.41 -14.42 23.56
N ILE A 278 -17.25 -13.36 22.77
CA ILE A 278 -17.28 -11.97 23.29
C ILE A 278 -18.65 -11.69 23.92
N ARG A 279 -19.76 -12.06 23.26
CA ARG A 279 -21.12 -11.91 23.79
C ARG A 279 -21.32 -12.66 25.11
N GLN A 280 -20.86 -13.90 25.19
CA GLN A 280 -20.95 -14.71 26.39
C GLN A 280 -20.17 -14.08 27.55
N LYS A 281 -18.94 -13.60 27.29
CA LYS A 281 -18.08 -13.00 28.32
C LYS A 281 -18.53 -11.61 28.77
N THR A 282 -19.15 -10.83 27.87
CA THR A 282 -19.66 -9.48 28.18
C THR A 282 -21.05 -9.50 28.79
N GLY A 283 -21.69 -10.66 28.90
CA GLY A 283 -23.07 -10.79 29.36
C GLY A 283 -24.11 -10.25 28.38
N TYR A 284 -23.69 -9.82 27.18
CA TYR A 284 -24.56 -9.41 26.08
C TYR A 284 -25.16 -10.65 25.39
N CYS A 285 -26.03 -11.37 26.09
CA CYS A 285 -26.80 -12.48 25.53
C CYS A 285 -27.89 -11.94 24.59
N SER A 286 -27.56 -11.75 23.31
CA SER A 286 -28.53 -11.34 22.29
C SER A 286 -29.53 -12.45 21.89
N THR A 287 -29.47 -13.64 22.49
CA THR A 287 -30.50 -14.67 22.29
C THR A 287 -31.89 -14.15 22.65
N MET A 288 -32.01 -13.20 23.60
CA MET A 288 -33.27 -12.49 23.86
C MET A 288 -33.59 -11.34 22.88
N LEU A 289 -32.60 -10.82 22.13
CA LEU A 289 -32.70 -9.64 21.26
C LEU A 289 -32.57 -9.92 19.75
N GLN A 290 -32.58 -11.18 19.31
CA GLN A 290 -32.76 -11.47 17.87
C GLN A 290 -34.05 -10.81 17.39
N LYS A 291 -33.97 -10.04 16.29
CA LYS A 291 -35.15 -9.43 15.67
C LYS A 291 -36.13 -10.55 15.36
N ARG A 292 -37.40 -10.42 15.75
CA ARG A 292 -38.44 -11.46 15.57
C ARG A 292 -38.51 -12.04 14.14
N ARG A 293 -38.07 -11.29 13.14
CA ARG A 293 -38.03 -11.67 11.71
C ARG A 293 -37.00 -12.76 11.38
N GLU A 294 -35.95 -12.90 12.20
CA GLU A 294 -34.93 -13.94 12.06
C GLU A 294 -35.32 -15.23 12.79
N ARG A 295 -36.27 -15.13 13.75
CA ARG A 295 -36.85 -16.26 14.48
C ARG A 295 -38.03 -16.87 13.73
N LYS A 296 -37.95 -17.05 12.41
CA LYS A 296 -39.04 -17.71 11.68
C LYS A 296 -39.21 -19.13 12.25
N PRO A 297 -40.39 -19.49 12.77
CA PRO A 297 -40.62 -20.84 13.29
C PRO A 297 -40.81 -21.89 12.20
N PHE A 298 -40.82 -21.46 10.93
CA PHE A 298 -40.97 -22.26 9.71
C PHE A 298 -40.15 -21.64 8.58
#